data_AF-A0A7G2JWI7-F1
#
_entry.id   AF-A0A7G2JWI7-F1
#
_cell.length_a   1.000
_cell.length_b   1.000
_cell.length_c   1.000
_cell.angle_alpha   90.00
_cell.angle_beta   90.00
_cell.angle_gamma   90.00
#
_symmetry.space_group_name_H-M   'P 1'
#
loop_
_entity.id
_entity.type
_entity.pdbx_description
1 polymer ?
#
loop_
_entity_poly.entity_id
_entity_poly.type
_entity_poly.pdbx_seq_one_letter_code
_entity_poly.pdbx_strand_id
1 'polypeptide(L)'
;LENQKAEALIVDLRENGGGALTEAVALSGLFIADGPVVQVRDAYQRIRVHEDDDATQQYKGLLFVMINRYSASASEIFAAAMQDYRRGIIIGQNTFGKGTVQQSRSLNFIYDLDQSPLGVLQYTIQKFYRVNGGSTQLKGVAADI
;
A
#
# COMPACT_ATOMS: atom_id res chain seq x y z
N LEU A 1 -0.42 21.69 9.44
CA LEU A 1 -1.20 21.12 10.57
C LEU A 1 -0.53 21.42 11.92
N GLU A 2 0.77 21.22 12.05
CA GLU A 2 1.50 21.52 13.30
C GLU A 2 1.40 23.00 13.73
N ASN A 3 1.57 23.94 12.80
CA ASN A 3 1.38 25.37 13.06
C ASN A 3 -0.06 25.74 13.47
N GLN A 4 -1.03 24.89 13.15
CA GLN A 4 -2.44 25.06 13.51
C GLN A 4 -2.81 24.30 14.79
N LYS A 5 -1.83 23.64 15.45
CA LYS A 5 -2.01 22.83 16.66
C LYS A 5 -3.12 21.78 16.55
N ALA A 6 -3.25 21.16 15.38
CA ALA A 6 -4.19 20.07 15.20
C ALA A 6 -3.82 18.88 16.12
N GLU A 7 -4.80 18.39 16.88
CA GLU A 7 -4.59 17.30 17.86
C GLU A 7 -4.43 15.93 17.20
N ALA A 8 -5.06 15.74 16.04
CA ALA A 8 -5.04 14.49 15.29
C ALA A 8 -5.07 14.73 13.77
N LEU A 9 -4.55 13.75 13.04
CA LEU A 9 -4.64 13.65 11.59
C LEU A 9 -5.53 12.46 11.22
N ILE A 10 -6.41 12.68 10.25
CA ILE A 10 -7.19 11.62 9.61
C ILE A 10 -6.70 11.48 8.17
N VAL A 11 -6.25 10.28 7.81
CA VAL A 11 -5.97 9.90 6.42
C VAL A 11 -7.19 9.16 5.89
N ASP A 12 -7.93 9.82 5.00
CA ASP A 12 -9.13 9.25 4.39
C ASP A 12 -8.79 8.46 3.13
N LEU A 13 -8.90 7.13 3.23
CA LEU A 13 -8.68 6.17 2.14
C LEU A 13 -9.99 5.52 1.67
N ARG A 14 -11.15 6.05 2.07
CA ARG A 14 -12.44 5.61 1.52
C ARG A 14 -12.45 5.81 0.01
N GLU A 15 -12.97 4.84 -0.72
CA GLU A 15 -12.99 4.83 -2.19
C GLU A 15 -11.62 4.86 -2.88
N ASN A 16 -10.52 4.66 -2.14
CA ASN A 16 -9.19 4.61 -2.72
C ASN A 16 -8.82 3.17 -3.16
N GLY A 17 -8.94 2.90 -4.46
CA GLY A 17 -8.60 1.60 -5.06
C GLY A 17 -7.10 1.24 -5.07
N GLY A 18 -6.25 2.14 -4.57
CA GLY A 18 -4.82 2.00 -4.47
C GLY A 18 -4.07 2.73 -5.59
N GLY A 19 -2.87 2.27 -5.88
CA GLY A 19 -1.93 2.94 -6.77
C GLY A 19 -0.57 2.25 -6.75
N ALA A 20 0.49 3.03 -6.88
CA ALA A 20 1.85 2.50 -6.88
C ALA A 20 2.25 1.97 -5.49
N LEU A 21 2.95 0.83 -5.49
CA LEU A 21 3.51 0.22 -4.27
C LEU A 21 4.51 1.17 -3.58
N THR A 22 5.34 1.86 -4.36
CA THR A 22 6.35 2.80 -3.87
C THR A 22 5.73 3.95 -3.09
N GLU A 23 4.59 4.46 -3.55
CA GLU A 23 3.86 5.53 -2.85
C GLU A 23 3.30 5.03 -1.51
N ALA A 24 2.83 3.79 -1.42
CA ALA A 24 2.37 3.22 -0.15
C ALA A 24 3.52 3.12 0.87
N VAL A 25 4.73 2.77 0.41
CA VAL A 25 5.93 2.66 1.25
C VAL A 25 6.37 4.05 1.72
N ALA A 26 6.56 4.99 0.78
CA ALA A 26 6.96 6.36 1.10
C ALA A 26 5.94 7.08 2.01
N LEU A 27 4.64 6.92 1.72
CA LEU A 27 3.59 7.47 2.58
C LEU A 27 3.62 6.87 3.99
N SER A 28 3.94 5.58 4.13
CA SER A 28 4.08 4.94 5.44
C SER A 28 5.24 5.53 6.23
N GLY A 29 6.38 5.77 5.59
CA GLY A 29 7.58 6.36 6.20
C GLY A 29 7.39 7.77 6.77
N LEU A 30 6.41 8.53 6.28
CA LEU A 30 6.02 9.80 6.93
C LEU A 30 5.57 9.62 8.39
N PHE A 31 5.14 8.42 8.77
CA PHE A 31 4.55 8.12 10.09
C PHE A 31 5.32 7.07 10.89
N ILE A 32 6.08 6.17 10.27
CA ILE A 32 6.91 5.15 10.94
C ILE A 32 8.39 5.51 10.80
N ALA A 33 9.18 5.25 11.85
CA ALA A 33 10.58 5.68 11.87
C ALA A 33 11.54 4.69 11.20
N ASP A 34 11.25 3.39 11.23
CA ASP A 34 12.11 2.39 10.62
C ASP A 34 11.33 1.08 10.47
N GLY A 35 11.80 0.24 9.55
CA GLY A 35 11.37 -1.14 9.38
C GLY A 35 10.50 -1.40 8.15
N PRO A 36 10.20 -2.68 7.91
CA PRO A 36 9.45 -3.12 6.73
C PRO A 36 8.05 -2.52 6.71
N VAL A 37 7.57 -2.12 5.53
CA VAL A 37 6.16 -1.74 5.31
C VAL A 37 5.38 -2.92 4.74
N VAL A 38 6.00 -3.66 3.81
CA VAL A 38 5.32 -4.73 3.07
C VAL A 38 6.32 -5.74 2.52
N GLN A 39 5.89 -7.00 2.46
CA GLN A 39 6.65 -8.07 1.82
C GLN A 39 5.95 -8.49 0.54
N VAL A 40 6.70 -8.67 -0.55
CA VAL A 40 6.17 -9.19 -1.81
C VAL A 40 6.83 -10.52 -2.13
N ARG A 41 6.02 -11.50 -2.55
CA ARG A 41 6.48 -12.83 -2.97
C ARG A 41 6.14 -13.05 -4.42
N ASP A 42 7.12 -13.42 -5.21
CA ASP A 42 6.93 -13.72 -6.64
C ASP A 42 6.64 -15.21 -6.91
N ALA A 43 6.39 -15.53 -8.18
CA ALA A 43 6.10 -16.90 -8.63
C ALA A 43 7.24 -17.90 -8.35
N TYR A 44 8.48 -17.43 -8.20
CA TYR A 44 9.65 -18.24 -7.88
C TYR A 44 9.90 -18.35 -6.37
N GLN A 45 8.91 -17.97 -5.55
CA GLN A 45 8.97 -18.01 -4.09
C GLN A 45 10.02 -17.05 -3.50
N ARG A 46 10.54 -16.10 -4.29
CA ARG A 46 11.48 -15.09 -3.79
C ARG A 46 10.70 -14.02 -3.05
N ILE A 47 11.18 -13.68 -1.85
CA ILE A 47 10.58 -12.64 -1.01
C ILE A 47 11.44 -11.38 -1.14
N ARG A 48 10.79 -10.25 -1.36
CA ARG A 48 11.39 -8.92 -1.23
C ARG A 48 10.66 -8.15 -0.16
N VAL A 49 11.41 -7.52 0.70
CA VAL A 49 10.91 -6.63 1.73
C VAL A 49 11.04 -5.20 1.19
N HIS A 50 9.99 -4.41 1.37
CA HIS A 50 10.00 -3.00 1.04
C HIS A 50 9.84 -2.19 2.33
N GLU A 51 10.76 -1.26 2.52
CA GLU A 51 10.82 -0.31 3.63
C GLU A 51 11.14 1.08 3.08
N ASP A 52 10.90 2.10 3.90
CA ASP A 52 11.36 3.45 3.59
C ASP A 52 12.79 3.61 4.14
N ASP A 53 13.70 4.09 3.31
CA ASP A 53 15.11 4.27 3.68
C ASP A 53 15.31 5.55 4.52
N ASP A 54 14.34 6.47 4.52
CA ASP A 54 14.35 7.66 5.37
C ASP A 54 13.68 7.39 6.72
N ALA A 55 14.48 7.44 7.80
CA ALA A 55 13.98 7.23 9.14
C ALA A 55 13.23 8.43 9.75
N THR A 56 13.08 9.52 8.99
CA THR A 56 12.53 10.79 9.47
C THR A 56 11.01 10.81 9.43
N GLN A 57 10.39 10.54 10.58
CA GLN A 57 8.95 10.76 10.77
C GLN A 57 8.58 12.23 10.60
N GLN A 58 7.71 12.51 9.62
CA GLN A 58 7.17 13.84 9.36
C GLN A 58 5.99 14.18 10.27
N TYR A 59 5.27 13.19 10.79
CA TYR A 59 4.17 13.40 11.72
C TYR A 59 4.19 12.38 12.86
N LYS A 60 4.19 12.87 14.11
CA LYS A 60 4.22 12.04 15.33
C LYS A 60 2.94 12.07 16.16
N GLY A 61 1.98 12.93 15.78
CA GLY A 61 0.70 13.06 16.49
C GLY A 61 -0.25 11.87 16.29
N LEU A 62 -1.44 11.98 16.88
CA LEU A 62 -2.49 10.97 16.77
C LEU A 62 -2.91 10.80 15.31
N LEU A 63 -2.92 9.55 14.84
CA LEU A 63 -3.23 9.21 13.45
C LEU A 63 -4.44 8.27 13.42
N PHE A 64 -5.42 8.63 12.61
CA PHE A 64 -6.53 7.78 12.24
C PHE A 64 -6.50 7.51 10.74
N VAL A 65 -6.83 6.29 10.34
CA VAL A 65 -6.95 5.91 8.93
C VAL A 65 -8.39 5.47 8.67
N MET A 66 -9.10 6.23 7.85
CA MET A 66 -10.48 5.90 7.49
C MET A 66 -10.49 5.02 6.24
N ILE A 67 -11.15 3.88 6.33
CA ILE A 67 -11.22 2.88 5.24
C ILE A 67 -12.67 2.45 4.97
N ASN A 68 -12.90 1.93 3.77
CA ASN A 68 -14.15 1.25 3.47
C ASN A 68 -13.93 0.04 2.53
N ARG A 69 -15.02 -0.62 2.14
CA ARG A 69 -14.98 -1.79 1.26
C ARG A 69 -14.34 -1.56 -0.12
N TYR A 70 -14.14 -0.30 -0.52
CA TYR A 70 -13.51 0.09 -1.78
C TYR A 70 -12.04 0.49 -1.63
N SER A 71 -11.56 0.65 -0.39
CA SER A 71 -10.14 0.77 -0.11
C SER A 71 -9.44 -0.52 -0.55
N ALA A 72 -8.45 -0.42 -1.43
CA ALA A 72 -7.79 -1.59 -2.02
C ALA A 72 -6.29 -1.40 -2.27
N SER A 73 -5.56 -2.51 -2.42
CA SER A 73 -4.17 -2.53 -2.89
C SER A 73 -3.24 -1.66 -2.04
N ALA A 74 -2.69 -0.56 -2.59
CA ALA A 74 -1.77 0.34 -1.90
C ALA A 74 -2.38 0.91 -0.60
N SER A 75 -3.68 1.21 -0.59
CA SER A 75 -4.39 1.69 0.59
C SER A 75 -4.43 0.65 1.70
N GLU A 76 -4.55 -0.63 1.34
CA GLU A 76 -4.53 -1.74 2.30
C GLU A 76 -3.13 -1.96 2.88
N ILE A 77 -2.09 -1.75 2.07
CA ILE A 77 -0.70 -1.82 2.53
C ILE A 77 -0.44 -0.74 3.59
N PHE A 78 -0.79 0.51 3.28
CA PHE A 78 -0.64 1.62 4.22
C PHE A 78 -1.44 1.39 5.52
N ALA A 79 -2.73 1.06 5.41
CA ALA A 79 -3.57 0.81 6.58
C ALA A 79 -3.06 -0.37 7.41
N ALA A 80 -2.64 -1.47 6.77
CA ALA A 80 -2.06 -2.62 7.47
C ALA A 80 -0.76 -2.26 8.19
N ALA A 81 0.14 -1.49 7.57
CA ALA A 81 1.36 -1.04 8.20
C ALA A 81 1.07 -0.17 9.42
N MET A 82 0.18 0.83 9.29
CA MET A 82 -0.21 1.68 10.42
C MET A 82 -0.82 0.86 11.57
N GLN A 83 -1.61 -0.17 11.27
CA GLN A 83 -2.18 -1.07 12.27
C GLN A 83 -1.11 -1.98 12.91
N ASP A 84 -0.25 -2.60 12.11
CA ASP A 84 0.75 -3.57 12.60
C ASP A 84 1.81 -2.90 13.49
N TYR A 85 2.22 -1.68 13.14
CA TYR A 85 3.11 -0.87 13.99
C TYR A 85 2.40 -0.21 15.17
N ARG A 86 1.08 -0.36 15.29
CA ARG A 86 0.23 0.40 16.23
C ARG A 86 0.47 1.91 16.12
N ARG A 87 0.74 2.38 14.90
CA ARG A 87 1.02 3.78 14.60
C ARG A 87 -0.26 4.60 14.45
N GLY A 88 -1.33 4.00 13.95
CA GLY A 88 -2.63 4.66 13.81
C GLY A 88 -3.78 3.71 14.11
N ILE A 89 -4.95 4.29 14.37
CA ILE A 89 -6.21 3.54 14.57
C ILE A 89 -6.96 3.49 13.25
N ILE A 90 -7.37 2.30 12.83
CA ILE A 90 -8.10 2.06 11.60
C ILE A 90 -9.61 2.12 11.89
N ILE A 91 -10.33 2.97 11.18
CA ILE A 91 -11.77 3.19 11.40
C ILE A 91 -12.55 2.91 10.12
N GLY A 92 -13.67 2.19 10.22
CA GLY A 92 -14.65 2.08 9.14
C GLY A 92 -15.03 0.65 8.81
N GLN A 93 -14.99 0.28 7.53
CA GLN A 93 -15.37 -1.06 7.06
C GLN A 93 -14.15 -1.85 6.62
N ASN A 94 -14.24 -3.18 6.71
CA ASN A 94 -13.22 -4.08 6.19
C ASN A 94 -12.94 -3.79 4.71
N THR A 95 -11.66 -3.73 4.33
CA THR A 95 -11.23 -3.36 2.98
C THR A 95 -11.49 -4.46 1.94
N PHE A 96 -11.21 -4.15 0.67
CA PHE A 96 -11.52 -5.02 -0.47
C PHE A 96 -10.83 -6.39 -0.46
N GLY A 97 -9.58 -6.47 -0.01
CA GLY A 97 -8.77 -7.69 0.01
C GLY A 97 -7.98 -7.94 -1.29
N LYS A 98 -7.49 -6.89 -1.94
CA LYS A 98 -6.64 -7.00 -3.14
C LYS A 98 -5.18 -7.16 -2.71
N GLY A 99 -4.76 -8.39 -2.47
CA GLY A 99 -3.41 -8.78 -2.03
C GLY A 99 -2.41 -9.11 -3.15
N THR A 100 -2.64 -8.67 -4.39
CA THR A 100 -1.79 -9.00 -5.55
C THR A 100 -1.25 -7.76 -6.25
N VAL A 101 -0.03 -7.88 -6.77
CA VAL A 101 0.64 -6.84 -7.55
C VAL A 101 0.58 -7.21 -9.03
N GLN A 102 0.12 -6.27 -9.84
CA GLN A 102 0.08 -6.38 -11.28
C GLN A 102 1.25 -5.63 -11.91
N GLN A 103 1.69 -6.12 -13.06
CA GLN A 103 2.68 -5.46 -13.90
C GLN A 103 2.09 -5.19 -15.26
N SER A 104 2.32 -3.97 -15.74
CA SER A 104 2.01 -3.55 -17.10
C SER A 104 3.24 -3.78 -17.99
N ARG A 105 3.05 -4.45 -19.13
CA ARG A 105 4.07 -4.65 -20.17
C ARG A 105 3.55 -4.17 -21.51
N SER A 106 4.32 -3.29 -22.16
CA SER A 106 4.06 -2.89 -23.53
C SER A 106 4.11 -4.11 -24.45
N LEU A 107 3.20 -4.15 -25.42
CA LEU A 107 3.21 -5.16 -26.47
C LEU A 107 4.12 -4.76 -27.64
N ASN A 108 4.57 -3.50 -27.69
CA ASN A 108 5.49 -3.02 -28.72
C ASN A 108 6.90 -3.59 -28.51
N PHE A 109 7.52 -4.00 -29.60
CA PHE A 109 8.93 -4.35 -29.68
C PHE A 109 9.74 -3.23 -30.37
N ILE A 110 11.05 -3.20 -30.09
CA ILE A 110 11.96 -2.17 -30.60
C ILE A 110 12.08 -2.21 -32.13
N TYR A 111 11.80 -3.37 -32.74
CA TYR A 111 11.88 -3.62 -34.17
C TYR A 111 10.50 -3.57 -34.86
N ASP A 112 9.46 -3.12 -34.17
CA ASP A 112 8.16 -2.88 -34.81
C ASP A 112 8.29 -1.73 -35.81
N LEU A 113 8.06 -2.05 -37.08
CA LEU A 113 8.16 -1.08 -38.19
C LEU A 113 6.96 -0.12 -38.21
N ASP A 114 5.82 -0.57 -37.72
CA ASP A 114 4.62 0.24 -37.49
C ASP A 114 4.70 0.87 -36.09
N GLN A 115 4.64 2.20 -36.02
CA GLN A 115 4.69 2.92 -34.74
C GLN A 115 3.32 3.03 -34.06
N SER A 116 2.29 2.40 -34.61
CA SER A 116 0.98 2.33 -33.98
C SER A 116 1.06 1.56 -32.64
N PRO A 117 0.61 2.14 -31.51
CA PRO A 117 0.69 1.45 -30.22
C PRO A 117 -0.18 0.19 -30.18
N LEU A 118 0.44 -0.98 -29.94
CA LEU A 118 -0.26 -2.27 -29.81
C LEU A 118 -0.99 -2.43 -28.47
N GLY A 119 -0.71 -1.55 -27.51
CA GLY A 119 -1.29 -1.57 -26.18
C GLY A 119 -0.41 -2.26 -25.13
N VAL A 120 -1.04 -2.69 -24.04
CA VAL A 120 -0.36 -3.15 -22.82
C VAL A 120 -1.05 -4.39 -22.27
N LEU A 121 -0.25 -5.39 -21.88
CA LEU A 121 -0.71 -6.52 -21.07
C LEU A 121 -0.56 -6.17 -19.59
N GLN A 122 -1.61 -6.37 -18.80
CA GLN A 122 -1.57 -6.28 -17.34
C GLN A 122 -1.78 -7.66 -16.73
N TYR A 123 -0.82 -8.13 -15.95
CA TYR A 123 -0.86 -9.47 -15.35
C TYR A 123 -0.27 -9.49 -13.94
N THR A 124 -0.75 -10.40 -13.12
CA THR A 124 -0.27 -10.57 -11.74
C THR A 124 1.11 -11.19 -11.73
N ILE A 125 2.03 -10.57 -10.99
CA ILE A 125 3.42 -11.05 -10.87
C ILE A 125 3.78 -11.46 -9.44
N GLN A 126 3.09 -10.89 -8.44
CA GLN A 126 3.44 -11.05 -7.04
C GLN A 126 2.19 -11.03 -6.16
N LYS A 127 2.35 -11.57 -4.95
CA LYS A 127 1.40 -11.45 -3.85
C LYS A 127 2.07 -10.69 -2.72
N PHE A 128 1.37 -9.74 -2.10
CA PHE A 128 1.91 -9.01 -0.96
C PHE A 128 1.37 -9.53 0.38
N TYR A 129 2.19 -9.33 1.39
CA TYR A 129 2.02 -9.79 2.75
C TYR A 129 2.36 -8.64 3.70
N ARG A 130 1.61 -8.58 4.79
CA ARG A 130 1.82 -7.70 5.92
C ARG A 130 3.16 -8.01 6.60
N VAL A 131 3.62 -7.08 7.42
CA VAL A 131 4.85 -7.24 8.20
C VAL A 131 4.76 -8.41 9.19
N ASN A 132 3.55 -8.69 9.68
CA ASN A 132 3.26 -9.83 10.54
C ASN A 132 3.15 -11.19 9.79
N GLY A 133 3.37 -11.20 8.47
CA GLY A 133 3.30 -12.39 7.61
C GLY A 133 1.91 -12.75 7.09
N GLY A 134 0.84 -12.12 7.60
CA GLY A 134 -0.52 -12.28 7.09
C GLY A 134 -0.68 -11.69 5.68
N SER A 135 -1.59 -12.23 4.86
CA SER A 135 -1.93 -11.61 3.57
C SER A 135 -3.28 -10.90 3.67
N THR A 136 -3.40 -9.75 3.01
CA THR A 136 -4.68 -9.05 2.81
C THR A 136 -5.54 -9.73 1.75
N GLN A 137 -5.00 -10.66 0.94
CA GLN A 137 -5.74 -11.30 -0.14
C GLN A 137 -7.02 -11.97 0.39
N LEU A 138 -8.18 -11.56 -0.15
CA LEU A 138 -9.53 -11.98 0.24
C LEU A 138 -9.97 -11.64 1.68
N LYS A 139 -9.08 -11.09 2.50
CA LYS A 139 -9.35 -10.74 3.90
C LYS A 139 -9.45 -9.25 4.14
N GLY A 140 -8.69 -8.47 3.38
CA GLY A 140 -8.51 -7.04 3.59
C GLY A 140 -7.77 -6.70 4.88
N VAL A 141 -8.04 -5.50 5.36
CA VAL A 141 -7.64 -4.94 6.65
C VAL A 141 -8.92 -4.70 7.43
N ALA A 142 -9.02 -5.35 8.59
CA ALA A 142 -10.12 -5.14 9.52
C ALA A 142 -9.94 -3.80 10.22
N ALA A 143 -11.02 -3.04 10.32
CA ALA A 143 -11.04 -1.83 11.14
C ALA A 143 -10.93 -2.20 12.63
N ASP A 144 -10.29 -1.34 13.40
CA ASP A 144 -10.26 -1.44 14.86
C ASP A 144 -11.60 -0.99 15.46
N ILE A 145 -12.30 -0.08 14.75
CA ILE A 145 -13.61 0.49 15.11
C ILE A 145 -14.53 0.51 13.89
#